data_AF-A0A010ZXT4-F1
#
_entry.id   AF-A0A010ZXT4-F1
#
_cell.length_a   1.000
_cell.length_b   1.000
_cell.length_c   1.000
_cell.angle_alpha   90.00
_cell.angle_beta   90.00
_cell.angle_gamma   90.00
#
_symmetry.space_group_name_H-M   'P 1'
#
loop_
_entity.id
_entity.type
_entity.pdbx_description
1 polymer ?
#
loop_
_entity_poly.entity_id
_entity_poly.type
_entity_poly.pdbx_seq_one_letter_code
_entity_poly.pdbx_strand_id
1 'polypeptide(L)'
;MRRMVDDATETAKTAAFREFEENLAYAREIVQGGQWLEKGKVGGFEVTALYRAAWMQAMTAVDRWVHRELYERAVAIAVAPKAQRPKAFLKLQIPMDLFEDVLHNGAYLSDRFTDFLLGKFGYQSFQNYRKIEEALAHVGPTKVWGPVAELLGTTTQDLQARLGSIVDRRSHIAHEADRDPGNPGQRLPMSADQVTDVIDFLLRVVTSLEDVLGPTPEAPALRRPGVNLTRELGKRVWTRHDVDSAVAELATRDAAVAEAVRRLLEHADAHGASFKGGTGPDPSAGLHYPNISKERRSLWSLYLTPAKPSIALSIGSLLWVDEKVARRFLTTARRTLELDAALSEPDEALLRRYPTVALRPLAARSAAIDGLLSAFDAVLHPGGEIDGE
;
A
#
# COMPACT_ATOMS: atom_id res chain seq x y z
N MET A 1 -0.15 -16.69 -52.59
CA MET A 1 0.90 -15.75 -52.12
C MET A 1 0.31 -14.37 -51.79
N ARG A 2 -0.81 -14.32 -51.04
CA ARG A 2 -1.53 -13.07 -50.69
C ARG A 2 -2.41 -13.24 -49.44
N ARG A 3 -1.87 -13.92 -48.42
CA ARG A 3 -2.47 -14.12 -47.08
C ARG A 3 -1.31 -14.39 -46.10
N MET A 4 -0.43 -13.41 -45.90
CA MET A 4 0.66 -13.47 -44.92
C MET A 4 1.14 -12.06 -44.52
N VAL A 5 0.23 -11.07 -44.45
CA VAL A 5 0.61 -9.69 -44.05
C VAL A 5 -0.30 -9.04 -43.00
N ASP A 6 -1.42 -9.65 -42.59
CA ASP A 6 -2.34 -9.01 -41.64
C ASP A 6 -2.36 -9.67 -40.24
N ASP A 7 -1.20 -10.10 -39.73
CA ASP A 7 -1.05 -10.53 -38.33
C ASP A 7 0.08 -9.75 -37.64
N ALA A 8 0.09 -8.44 -37.88
CA ALA A 8 0.97 -7.51 -37.19
C ALA A 8 0.36 -7.18 -35.82
N THR A 9 0.79 -7.95 -34.81
CA THR A 9 0.92 -7.54 -33.40
C THR A 9 -0.23 -6.69 -32.86
N GLU A 10 -1.33 -7.32 -32.47
CA GLU A 10 -2.16 -6.76 -31.40
C GLU A 10 -1.30 -6.81 -30.12
N THR A 11 -0.60 -5.72 -29.81
CA THR A 11 0.17 -5.57 -28.58
C THR A 11 -0.77 -5.82 -27.40
N ALA A 12 -0.57 -6.92 -26.69
CA ALA A 12 -1.40 -7.28 -25.55
C ALA A 12 -1.35 -6.14 -24.52
N LYS A 13 -2.46 -5.39 -24.39
CA LYS A 13 -2.61 -4.28 -23.44
C LYS A 13 -2.21 -4.72 -22.03
N THR A 14 -1.51 -3.88 -21.28
CA THR A 14 -1.16 -4.17 -19.89
C THR A 14 -2.39 -4.22 -18.98
N ALA A 15 -2.24 -4.83 -17.81
CA ALA A 15 -3.28 -4.79 -16.78
C ALA A 15 -3.50 -3.37 -16.24
N ALA A 16 -2.48 -2.51 -16.25
CA ALA A 16 -2.60 -1.10 -15.89
C ALA A 16 -3.42 -0.32 -16.93
N PHE A 17 -3.19 -0.58 -18.22
CA PHE A 17 -3.95 0.06 -19.28
C PHE A 17 -5.44 -0.33 -19.26
N ARG A 18 -5.77 -1.60 -18.99
CA ARG A 18 -7.18 -2.01 -18.81
C ARG A 18 -7.86 -1.29 -17.65
N GLU A 19 -7.19 -1.19 -16.50
CA GLU A 19 -7.73 -0.44 -15.35
C GLU A 19 -7.88 1.07 -15.67
N PHE A 20 -6.99 1.63 -16.49
CA PHE A 20 -7.13 2.99 -16.98
C PHE A 20 -8.40 3.17 -17.85
N GLU A 21 -8.65 2.25 -18.78
CA GLU A 21 -9.87 2.26 -19.60
C GLU A 21 -11.14 2.18 -18.74
N GLU A 22 -11.15 1.32 -17.72
CA GLU A 22 -12.26 1.21 -16.75
C GLU A 22 -12.48 2.52 -15.98
N ASN A 23 -11.41 3.15 -15.49
CA ASN A 23 -11.51 4.41 -14.77
C ASN A 23 -11.96 5.58 -15.65
N LEU A 24 -11.56 5.61 -16.93
CA LEU A 24 -12.08 6.59 -17.88
C LEU A 24 -13.54 6.32 -18.26
N ALA A 25 -13.96 5.06 -18.35
CA ALA A 25 -15.36 4.72 -18.55
C ALA A 25 -16.22 5.25 -17.39
N TYR A 26 -15.77 5.07 -16.15
CA TYR A 26 -16.43 5.65 -14.99
C TYR A 26 -16.48 7.20 -15.02
N ALA A 27 -15.40 7.86 -15.47
CA ALA A 27 -15.42 9.31 -15.68
C ALA A 27 -16.51 9.74 -16.70
N ARG A 28 -16.72 8.96 -17.77
CA ARG A 28 -17.81 9.20 -18.74
C ARG A 28 -19.18 8.99 -18.13
N GLU A 29 -19.36 7.98 -17.29
CA GLU A 29 -20.63 7.75 -16.58
C GLU A 29 -21.00 8.96 -15.70
N ILE A 30 -20.03 9.57 -15.03
CA ILE A 30 -20.24 10.82 -14.27
C ILE A 30 -20.71 11.96 -15.20
N VAL A 31 -20.10 12.12 -16.37
CA VAL A 31 -20.54 13.12 -17.36
C VAL A 31 -21.97 12.84 -17.83
N GLN A 32 -22.29 11.60 -18.17
CA GLN A 32 -23.63 11.20 -18.58
C GLN A 32 -24.65 11.50 -17.48
N GLY A 33 -24.35 11.14 -16.23
CA GLY A 33 -25.17 11.48 -15.06
C GLY A 33 -25.44 12.98 -14.96
N GLY A 34 -24.42 13.82 -15.18
CA GLY A 34 -24.57 15.27 -15.27
C GLY A 34 -25.54 15.71 -16.37
N GLN A 35 -25.38 15.18 -17.59
CA GLN A 35 -26.26 15.49 -18.71
C GLN A 35 -27.72 15.08 -18.46
N TRP A 36 -27.95 13.94 -17.80
CA TRP A 36 -29.30 13.50 -17.41
C TRP A 36 -29.95 14.47 -16.42
N LEU A 37 -29.22 14.92 -15.41
CA LEU A 37 -29.72 15.90 -14.42
C LEU A 37 -29.97 17.28 -15.05
N GLU A 38 -29.11 17.70 -15.99
CA GLU A 38 -29.30 18.94 -16.74
C GLU A 38 -30.59 18.93 -17.57
N LYS A 39 -30.84 17.83 -18.29
CA LYS A 39 -32.09 17.61 -19.04
C LYS A 39 -33.31 17.57 -18.13
N GLY A 40 -33.17 16.97 -16.96
CA GLY A 40 -34.22 16.89 -15.94
C GLY A 40 -34.53 18.22 -15.24
N LYS A 41 -33.74 19.28 -15.49
CA LYS A 41 -33.85 20.60 -14.84
C LYS A 41 -33.96 20.50 -13.32
N VAL A 42 -33.19 19.60 -12.71
CA VAL A 42 -33.24 19.36 -11.26
C VAL A 42 -32.80 20.64 -10.53
N GLY A 43 -33.75 21.31 -9.88
CA GLY A 43 -33.48 22.53 -9.13
C GLY A 43 -32.63 22.26 -7.88
N GLY A 44 -31.73 23.18 -7.54
CA GLY A 44 -30.93 23.13 -6.31
C GLY A 44 -29.64 22.29 -6.39
N PHE A 45 -29.36 21.63 -7.52
CA PHE A 45 -28.11 20.90 -7.74
C PHE A 45 -27.24 21.58 -8.80
N GLU A 46 -25.97 21.82 -8.48
CA GLU A 46 -25.01 22.39 -9.43
C GLU A 46 -24.44 21.28 -10.32
N VAL A 47 -25.06 21.04 -11.47
CA VAL A 47 -24.65 19.97 -12.42
C VAL A 47 -23.17 20.06 -12.80
N THR A 48 -22.63 21.26 -12.93
CA THR A 48 -21.22 21.47 -13.28
C THR A 48 -20.24 20.91 -12.23
N ALA A 49 -20.70 20.62 -11.00
CA ALA A 49 -19.91 19.88 -10.01
C ALA A 49 -19.61 18.44 -10.47
N LEU A 50 -20.54 17.77 -11.17
CA LEU A 50 -20.30 16.44 -11.73
C LEU A 50 -19.27 16.49 -12.86
N TYR A 51 -19.33 17.52 -13.71
CA TYR A 51 -18.32 17.71 -14.75
C TYR A 51 -16.91 17.92 -14.17
N ARG A 52 -16.79 18.68 -13.08
CA ARG A 52 -15.52 18.82 -12.33
C ARG A 52 -15.06 17.50 -11.73
N ALA A 53 -15.98 16.72 -11.15
CA ALA A 53 -15.67 15.41 -10.61
C ALA A 53 -15.16 14.44 -11.70
N ALA A 54 -15.81 14.42 -12.87
CA ALA A 54 -15.38 13.63 -14.02
C ALA A 54 -13.98 14.04 -14.52
N TRP A 55 -13.68 15.34 -14.57
CA TRP A 55 -12.34 15.84 -14.90
C TRP A 55 -11.28 15.33 -13.92
N MET A 56 -11.55 15.44 -12.62
CA MET A 56 -10.66 14.93 -11.57
C MET A 56 -10.45 13.44 -11.69
N GLN A 57 -11.54 12.67 -11.91
CA GLN A 57 -11.50 11.22 -12.07
C GLN A 57 -10.63 10.81 -13.27
N ALA A 58 -10.74 11.51 -14.41
CA ALA A 58 -9.92 11.24 -15.58
C ALA A 58 -8.43 11.48 -15.31
N MET A 59 -8.07 12.54 -14.58
CA MET A 59 -6.67 12.81 -14.20
C MET A 59 -6.13 11.81 -13.17
N THR A 60 -6.98 11.33 -12.25
CA THR A 60 -6.63 10.24 -11.34
C THR A 60 -6.40 8.93 -12.08
N ALA A 61 -7.16 8.65 -13.14
CA ALA A 61 -6.94 7.48 -13.98
C ALA A 61 -5.54 7.49 -14.62
N VAL A 62 -5.12 8.64 -15.17
CA VAL A 62 -3.78 8.82 -15.76
C VAL A 62 -2.68 8.63 -14.71
N ASP A 63 -2.81 9.29 -13.56
CA ASP A 63 -1.85 9.20 -12.44
C ASP A 63 -1.60 7.74 -12.02
N ARG A 64 -2.70 7.02 -11.77
CA ARG A 64 -2.68 5.62 -11.36
C ARG A 64 -2.09 4.70 -12.42
N TRP A 65 -2.40 4.94 -13.70
CA TRP A 65 -1.79 4.20 -14.80
C TRP A 65 -0.27 4.36 -14.80
N VAL A 66 0.24 5.59 -14.68
CA VAL A 66 1.70 5.85 -14.65
C VAL A 66 2.36 5.16 -13.46
N HIS A 67 1.77 5.22 -12.26
CA HIS A 67 2.31 4.49 -11.10
C HIS A 67 2.41 3.00 -11.38
N ARG A 68 1.35 2.38 -11.90
CA ARG A 68 1.35 0.95 -12.18
C ARG A 68 2.36 0.57 -13.25
N GLU A 69 2.42 1.30 -14.36
CA GLU A 69 3.42 1.06 -15.41
C GLU A 69 4.84 1.19 -14.86
N LEU A 70 5.11 2.21 -14.05
CA LEU A 70 6.39 2.38 -13.38
C LEU A 70 6.71 1.17 -12.49
N TYR A 71 5.80 0.75 -11.62
CA TYR A 71 6.08 -0.32 -10.66
C TYR A 71 6.22 -1.68 -11.34
N GLU A 72 5.26 -2.06 -12.17
CA GLU A 72 5.19 -3.38 -12.78
C GLU A 72 6.38 -3.60 -13.73
N ARG A 73 6.69 -2.61 -14.57
CA ARG A 73 7.83 -2.71 -15.49
C ARG A 73 9.16 -2.60 -14.75
N ALA A 74 9.31 -1.72 -13.76
CA ALA A 74 10.57 -1.61 -13.02
C ALA A 74 10.89 -2.92 -12.28
N VAL A 75 9.89 -3.55 -11.65
CA VAL A 75 10.04 -4.86 -11.02
C VAL A 75 10.43 -5.92 -12.06
N ALA A 76 9.74 -5.97 -13.20
CA ALA A 76 10.08 -6.90 -14.27
C ALA A 76 11.53 -6.74 -14.75
N ILE A 77 12.00 -5.49 -14.93
CA ILE A 77 13.39 -5.17 -15.29
C ILE A 77 14.37 -5.59 -14.18
N ALA A 78 14.01 -5.42 -12.91
CA ALA A 78 14.86 -5.77 -11.78
C ALA A 78 15.11 -7.28 -11.69
N VAL A 79 14.04 -8.09 -11.87
CA VAL A 79 14.10 -9.55 -11.75
C VAL A 79 14.55 -10.25 -13.02
N ALA A 80 14.67 -9.54 -14.15
CA ALA A 80 15.17 -10.07 -15.41
C ALA A 80 16.67 -9.73 -15.60
N PRO A 81 17.60 -10.67 -15.35
CA PRO A 81 19.04 -10.36 -15.31
C PRO A 81 19.63 -9.92 -16.66
N LYS A 82 18.97 -10.28 -17.76
CA LYS A 82 19.40 -9.99 -19.14
C LYS A 82 18.59 -8.87 -19.81
N ALA A 83 17.61 -8.29 -19.11
CA ALA A 83 16.81 -7.21 -19.68
C ALA A 83 17.68 -5.96 -19.87
N GLN A 84 17.47 -5.26 -20.99
CA GLN A 84 18.09 -3.97 -21.20
C GLN A 84 17.55 -2.98 -20.17
N ARG A 85 18.45 -2.35 -19.40
CA ARG A 85 18.05 -1.43 -18.32
C ARG A 85 18.09 0.03 -18.80
N PRO A 86 17.00 0.79 -18.66
CA PRO A 86 17.01 2.22 -18.92
C PRO A 86 18.07 2.95 -18.08
N LYS A 87 18.65 4.03 -18.62
CA LYS A 87 19.68 4.80 -17.89
C LYS A 87 19.15 5.37 -16.56
N ALA A 88 17.89 5.77 -16.49
CA ALA A 88 17.30 6.27 -15.24
C ALA A 88 17.07 5.15 -14.23
N PHE A 89 16.75 3.93 -14.68
CA PHE A 89 16.66 2.74 -13.82
C PHE A 89 17.98 2.50 -13.07
N LEU A 90 19.11 2.52 -13.78
CA LEU A 90 20.43 2.30 -13.20
C LEU A 90 20.88 3.38 -12.19
N LYS A 91 20.19 4.52 -12.15
CA LYS A 91 20.45 5.60 -11.19
C LYS A 91 19.61 5.47 -9.91
N LEU A 92 18.76 4.46 -9.80
CA LEU A 92 18.03 4.19 -8.56
C LEU A 92 19.01 3.83 -7.45
N GLN A 93 19.08 4.69 -6.43
CA GLN A 93 19.83 4.42 -5.21
C GLN A 93 19.03 3.44 -4.35
N ILE A 94 19.53 2.22 -4.25
CA ILE A 94 18.90 1.14 -3.50
C ILE A 94 19.43 1.16 -2.06
N PRO A 95 18.54 1.19 -1.05
CA PRO A 95 18.93 1.06 0.35
C PRO A 95 19.67 -0.25 0.64
N MET A 96 20.65 -0.21 1.55
CA MET A 96 21.46 -1.39 1.90
C MET A 96 20.64 -2.47 2.61
N ASP A 97 19.65 -2.08 3.40
CA ASP A 97 18.72 -3.00 4.08
C ASP A 97 17.90 -3.83 3.08
N LEU A 98 17.45 -3.24 1.97
CA LEU A 98 16.80 -3.99 0.88
C LEU A 98 17.74 -5.06 0.31
N PHE A 99 19.01 -4.69 0.08
CA PHE A 99 20.01 -5.62 -0.45
C PHE A 99 20.32 -6.76 0.54
N GLU A 100 20.50 -6.44 1.82
CA GLU A 100 20.72 -7.42 2.88
C GLU A 100 19.53 -8.37 3.04
N ASP A 101 18.31 -7.85 2.98
CA ASP A 101 17.08 -8.65 3.06
C ASP A 101 17.01 -9.69 1.94
N VAL A 102 17.32 -9.28 0.71
CA VAL A 102 17.27 -10.17 -0.46
C VAL A 102 18.40 -11.20 -0.42
N LEU A 103 19.62 -10.80 -0.05
CA LEU A 103 20.77 -11.71 -0.08
C LEU A 103 20.90 -12.62 1.14
N HIS A 104 20.58 -12.11 2.33
CA HIS A 104 20.86 -12.79 3.59
C HIS A 104 19.60 -13.28 4.30
N ASN A 105 18.47 -12.60 4.11
CA ASN A 105 17.21 -12.95 4.80
C ASN A 105 16.21 -13.70 3.90
N GLY A 106 16.59 -14.00 2.65
CA GLY A 106 15.77 -14.78 1.72
C GLY A 106 14.51 -14.08 1.24
N ALA A 107 14.43 -12.75 1.34
CA ALA A 107 13.31 -11.98 0.82
C ALA A 107 13.31 -11.98 -0.72
N TYR A 108 12.12 -11.92 -1.33
CA TYR A 108 12.00 -11.82 -2.78
C TYR A 108 12.35 -10.42 -3.25
N LEU A 109 13.25 -10.32 -4.24
CA LEU A 109 13.63 -9.04 -4.84
C LEU A 109 12.42 -8.28 -5.38
N SER A 110 11.45 -8.97 -5.97
CA SER A 110 10.21 -8.38 -6.47
C SER A 110 9.48 -7.58 -5.40
N ASP A 111 9.37 -8.15 -4.20
CA ASP A 111 8.52 -7.63 -3.14
C ASP A 111 9.22 -6.44 -2.48
N ARG A 112 10.49 -6.62 -2.09
CA ARG A 112 11.28 -5.54 -1.46
C ARG A 112 11.52 -4.37 -2.42
N PHE A 113 11.71 -4.65 -3.71
CA PHE A 113 11.85 -3.60 -4.70
C PHE A 113 10.53 -2.87 -4.96
N THR A 114 9.39 -3.57 -4.92
CA THR A 114 8.07 -2.92 -4.97
C THR A 114 7.87 -1.99 -3.78
N ASP A 115 8.17 -2.43 -2.56
CA ASP A 115 8.09 -1.59 -1.35
C ASP A 115 8.95 -0.33 -1.49
N PHE A 116 10.17 -0.49 -1.99
CA PHE A 116 11.07 0.63 -2.26
C PHE A 116 10.50 1.62 -3.29
N LEU A 117 9.95 1.12 -4.40
CA LEU A 117 9.34 1.97 -5.43
C LEU A 117 8.11 2.71 -4.90
N LEU A 118 7.28 2.06 -4.09
CA LEU A 118 6.13 2.67 -3.42
C LEU A 118 6.58 3.77 -2.45
N GLY A 119 7.60 3.51 -1.62
CA GLY A 119 8.16 4.52 -0.72
C GLY A 119 8.78 5.71 -1.46
N LYS A 120 9.43 5.45 -2.61
CA LYS A 120 10.15 6.47 -3.39
C LYS A 120 9.25 7.33 -4.29
N PHE A 121 8.22 6.74 -4.89
CA PHE A 121 7.41 7.40 -5.92
C PHE A 121 5.94 7.53 -5.53
N GLY A 122 5.44 6.78 -4.54
CA GLY A 122 4.02 6.74 -4.21
C GLY A 122 3.45 8.05 -3.66
N TYR A 123 4.28 8.97 -3.19
CA TYR A 123 3.86 10.32 -2.79
C TYR A 123 3.85 11.33 -3.94
N GLN A 124 4.38 10.96 -5.11
CA GLN A 124 4.47 11.84 -6.27
C GLN A 124 3.21 11.72 -7.13
N SER A 125 2.68 12.86 -7.59
CA SER A 125 1.65 12.90 -8.62
C SER A 125 2.29 12.93 -10.02
N PHE A 126 1.87 12.02 -10.87
CA PHE A 126 2.25 11.86 -12.26
C PHE A 126 1.15 12.36 -13.19
N GLN A 127 0.71 13.59 -12.97
CA GLN A 127 -0.28 14.28 -13.81
C GLN A 127 0.36 15.26 -14.80
N ASN A 128 1.48 15.86 -14.42
CA ASN A 128 2.21 16.79 -15.28
C ASN A 128 3.08 16.02 -16.29
N TYR A 129 3.11 16.46 -17.56
CA TYR A 129 3.86 15.80 -18.64
C TYR A 129 5.35 15.57 -18.32
N ARG A 130 6.01 16.48 -17.58
CA ARG A 130 7.41 16.30 -17.17
C ARG A 130 7.54 15.18 -16.15
N LYS A 131 6.61 15.11 -15.20
CA LYS A 131 6.60 14.07 -14.16
C LYS A 131 6.29 12.69 -14.74
N ILE A 132 5.38 12.63 -15.71
CA ILE A 132 5.12 11.40 -16.46
C ILE A 132 6.39 10.95 -17.20
N GLU A 133 7.08 11.85 -17.90
CA GLU A 133 8.34 11.52 -18.60
C GLU A 133 9.45 11.08 -17.65
N GLU A 134 9.62 11.77 -16.52
CA GLU A 134 10.56 11.40 -15.46
C GLU A 134 10.29 9.98 -14.92
N ALA A 135 9.02 9.65 -14.66
CA ALA A 135 8.63 8.32 -14.21
C ALA A 135 8.91 7.25 -15.28
N LEU A 136 8.40 7.45 -16.49
CA LEU A 136 8.51 6.47 -17.57
C LEU A 136 9.95 6.24 -18.03
N ALA A 137 10.84 7.23 -17.87
CA ALA A 137 12.27 7.07 -18.14
C ALA A 137 12.93 5.95 -17.32
N HIS A 138 12.36 5.56 -16.17
CA HIS A 138 12.83 4.43 -15.37
C HIS A 138 12.49 3.08 -15.98
N VAL A 139 11.50 3.01 -16.88
CA VAL A 139 10.96 1.74 -17.40
C VAL A 139 10.93 1.65 -18.92
N GLY A 140 11.27 2.74 -19.61
CA GLY A 140 11.21 2.83 -21.06
C GLY A 140 12.10 3.96 -21.61
N PRO A 141 11.80 4.48 -22.81
CA PRO A 141 12.59 5.53 -23.45
C PRO A 141 12.46 6.88 -22.74
N THR A 142 13.52 7.70 -22.75
CA THR A 142 13.61 8.99 -22.06
C THR A 142 12.99 10.18 -22.80
N LYS A 143 12.41 9.98 -23.99
CA LYS A 143 11.84 11.04 -24.84
C LYS A 143 10.51 10.59 -25.45
N VAL A 144 9.55 10.26 -24.59
CA VAL A 144 8.27 9.67 -25.01
C VAL A 144 7.40 10.64 -25.82
N TRP A 145 7.48 11.96 -25.54
CA TRP A 145 6.53 12.91 -26.11
C TRP A 145 6.67 13.18 -27.61
N GLY A 146 7.87 13.02 -28.18
CA GLY A 146 8.09 13.17 -29.63
C GLY A 146 7.32 12.11 -30.42
N PRO A 147 7.59 10.81 -30.17
CA PRO A 147 6.83 9.71 -30.76
C PRO A 147 5.33 9.77 -30.48
N VAL A 148 4.93 10.14 -29.25
CA VAL A 148 3.49 10.31 -28.93
C VAL A 148 2.85 11.42 -29.78
N ALA A 149 3.51 12.57 -29.94
CA ALA A 149 2.98 13.66 -30.77
C ALA A 149 2.84 13.25 -32.24
N GLU A 150 3.80 12.48 -32.76
CA GLU A 150 3.76 11.90 -34.10
C GLU A 150 2.54 10.97 -34.28
N LEU A 151 2.30 10.04 -33.34
CA LEU A 151 1.14 9.15 -33.35
C LEU A 151 -0.19 9.91 -33.28
N LEU A 152 -0.22 11.05 -32.58
CA LEU A 152 -1.39 11.90 -32.45
C LEU A 152 -1.56 12.91 -33.61
N GLY A 153 -0.63 12.96 -34.57
CA GLY A 153 -0.67 13.91 -35.67
C GLY A 153 -0.57 15.38 -35.23
N THR A 154 0.19 15.65 -34.15
CA THR A 154 0.36 16.99 -33.57
C THR A 154 1.84 17.30 -33.31
N THR A 155 2.14 18.51 -32.83
CA THR A 155 3.50 18.87 -32.40
C THR A 155 3.69 18.54 -30.92
N THR A 156 4.92 18.22 -30.52
CA THR A 156 5.26 18.01 -29.09
C THR A 156 4.88 19.22 -28.24
N GLN A 157 5.05 20.43 -28.78
CA GLN A 157 4.72 21.67 -28.09
C GLN A 157 3.22 21.79 -27.83
N ASP A 158 2.37 21.54 -28.84
CA ASP A 158 0.92 21.64 -28.70
C ASP A 158 0.37 20.55 -27.78
N LEU A 159 0.89 19.34 -27.89
CA LEU A 159 0.58 18.23 -26.98
C LEU A 159 0.87 18.59 -25.53
N GLN A 160 2.09 19.08 -25.25
CA GLN A 160 2.51 19.45 -23.90
C GLN A 160 1.74 20.67 -23.37
N ALA A 161 1.44 21.65 -24.22
CA ALA A 161 0.63 22.80 -23.87
C ALA A 161 -0.80 22.39 -23.49
N ARG A 162 -1.42 21.47 -24.25
CA ARG A 162 -2.76 20.95 -23.95
C ARG A 162 -2.78 20.11 -22.67
N LEU A 163 -1.79 19.26 -22.44
CA LEU A 163 -1.66 18.56 -21.16
C LEU A 163 -1.46 19.53 -19.99
N GLY A 164 -0.65 20.57 -20.19
CA GLY A 164 -0.44 21.63 -19.21
C GLY A 164 -1.75 22.31 -18.80
N SER A 165 -2.55 22.77 -19.77
CA SER A 165 -3.83 23.43 -19.47
C SER A 165 -4.81 22.49 -18.76
N ILE A 166 -4.77 21.19 -19.05
CA ILE A 166 -5.62 20.21 -18.37
C ILE A 166 -5.23 20.05 -16.89
N VAL A 167 -3.92 19.99 -16.62
CA VAL A 167 -3.36 19.89 -15.27
C VAL A 167 -3.62 21.17 -14.48
N ASP A 168 -3.45 22.33 -15.10
CA ASP A 168 -3.71 23.63 -14.47
C ASP A 168 -5.18 23.74 -14.05
N ARG A 169 -6.09 23.32 -14.93
CA ARG A 169 -7.53 23.25 -14.64
C ARG A 169 -7.84 22.32 -13.47
N ARG A 170 -7.22 21.13 -13.43
CA ARG A 170 -7.32 20.18 -12.29
C ARG A 170 -6.86 20.83 -11.00
N SER A 171 -5.74 21.55 -11.03
CA SER A 171 -5.19 22.25 -9.86
C SER A 171 -6.17 23.28 -9.32
N HIS A 172 -6.74 24.08 -10.22
CA HIS A 172 -7.72 25.10 -9.90
C HIS A 172 -9.01 24.52 -9.29
N ILE A 173 -9.50 23.38 -9.80
CA ILE A 173 -10.63 22.64 -9.21
C ILE A 173 -10.31 22.17 -7.79
N ALA A 174 -9.15 21.53 -7.61
CA ALA A 174 -8.80 20.87 -6.36
C ALA A 174 -8.40 21.84 -5.25
N HIS A 175 -7.72 22.93 -5.57
CA HIS A 175 -7.11 23.82 -4.58
C HIS A 175 -7.82 25.18 -4.47
N GLU A 176 -8.49 25.63 -5.53
CA GLU A 176 -9.10 26.97 -5.59
C GLU A 176 -10.63 26.91 -5.71
N ALA A 177 -11.22 25.72 -5.48
CA ALA A 177 -12.65 25.44 -5.60
C ALA A 177 -13.24 25.85 -6.96
N ASP A 178 -12.38 25.91 -7.98
CA ASP A 178 -12.65 26.36 -9.32
C ASP A 178 -13.19 27.80 -9.48
N ARG A 179 -12.85 28.72 -8.56
CA ARG A 179 -13.37 30.11 -8.52
C ARG A 179 -12.94 30.96 -9.72
N ASP A 180 -13.85 31.72 -10.32
CA ASP A 180 -13.50 32.66 -11.40
C ASP A 180 -12.84 33.93 -10.81
N PRO A 181 -11.55 34.21 -11.11
CA PRO A 181 -10.88 35.41 -10.62
C PRO A 181 -11.47 36.71 -11.17
N GLY A 182 -12.06 36.67 -12.36
CA GLY A 182 -12.71 37.81 -13.01
C GLY A 182 -14.14 38.06 -12.51
N ASN A 183 -14.78 37.06 -11.91
CA ASN A 183 -16.16 37.12 -11.43
C ASN A 183 -16.28 36.57 -9.99
N PRO A 184 -16.02 37.41 -8.97
CA PRO A 184 -16.08 36.99 -7.57
C PRO A 184 -17.41 36.31 -7.22
N GLY A 185 -17.33 35.16 -6.57
CA GLY A 185 -18.49 34.36 -6.18
C GLY A 185 -18.93 33.32 -7.21
N GLN A 186 -18.45 33.39 -8.46
CA GLN A 186 -18.71 32.38 -9.48
C GLN A 186 -17.57 31.37 -9.58
N ARG A 187 -17.84 30.25 -10.26
CA ARG A 187 -16.81 29.30 -10.69
C ARG A 187 -16.62 29.41 -12.20
N LEU A 188 -15.43 29.06 -12.67
CA LEU A 188 -15.17 29.02 -14.10
C LEU A 188 -16.12 28.02 -14.78
N PRO A 189 -16.71 28.37 -15.94
CA PRO A 189 -17.69 27.54 -16.62
C PRO A 189 -17.08 26.19 -17.05
N MET A 190 -17.93 25.17 -17.10
CA MET A 190 -17.54 23.83 -17.55
C MET A 190 -18.76 23.14 -18.17
N SER A 191 -18.60 22.60 -19.37
CA SER A 191 -19.65 21.87 -20.09
C SER A 191 -19.31 20.38 -20.20
N ALA A 192 -20.34 19.55 -20.42
CA ALA A 192 -20.16 18.13 -20.67
C ALA A 192 -19.24 17.85 -21.87
N ASP A 193 -19.39 18.61 -22.96
CA ASP A 193 -18.59 18.45 -24.17
C ASP A 193 -17.12 18.73 -23.92
N GLN A 194 -16.82 19.77 -23.13
CA GLN A 194 -15.44 20.11 -22.75
C GLN A 194 -14.79 18.97 -21.96
N VAL A 195 -15.51 18.39 -20.98
CA VAL A 195 -14.96 17.28 -20.18
C VAL A 195 -14.83 16.00 -21.00
N THR A 196 -15.76 15.75 -21.91
CA THR A 196 -15.71 14.60 -22.82
C THR A 196 -14.51 14.70 -23.76
N ASP A 197 -14.25 15.86 -24.35
CA ASP A 197 -13.06 16.11 -25.17
C ASP A 197 -11.76 15.88 -24.40
N VAL A 198 -11.71 16.26 -23.12
CA VAL A 198 -10.56 15.97 -22.25
C VAL A 198 -10.40 14.48 -22.00
N ILE A 199 -11.47 13.75 -21.70
CA ILE A 199 -11.44 12.29 -21.52
C ILE A 199 -10.94 11.60 -22.80
N ASP A 200 -11.47 11.97 -23.96
CA ASP A 200 -11.07 11.42 -25.26
C ASP A 200 -9.62 11.76 -25.63
N PHE A 201 -9.17 12.96 -25.27
CA PHE A 201 -7.78 13.35 -25.44
C PHE A 201 -6.85 12.53 -24.55
N LEU A 202 -7.14 12.40 -23.24
CA LEU A 202 -6.33 11.62 -22.32
C LEU A 202 -6.26 10.14 -22.71
N LEU A 203 -7.38 9.57 -23.17
CA LEU A 203 -7.41 8.21 -23.72
C LEU A 203 -6.40 8.07 -24.86
N ARG A 204 -6.45 8.94 -25.87
CA ARG A 204 -5.53 8.90 -27.02
C ARG A 204 -4.06 9.09 -26.61
N VAL A 205 -3.79 9.98 -25.66
CA VAL A 205 -2.44 10.22 -25.13
C VAL A 205 -1.89 8.97 -24.44
N VAL A 206 -2.66 8.35 -23.55
CA VAL A 206 -2.22 7.16 -22.82
C VAL A 206 -2.10 5.95 -23.74
N THR A 207 -3.00 5.78 -24.71
CA THR A 207 -2.84 4.76 -25.78
C THR A 207 -1.53 4.94 -26.53
N SER A 208 -1.23 6.17 -26.96
CA SER A 208 0.01 6.45 -27.69
C SER A 208 1.25 6.25 -26.81
N LEU A 209 1.17 6.55 -25.51
CA LEU A 209 2.26 6.27 -24.57
C LEU A 209 2.46 4.77 -24.39
N GLU A 210 1.38 3.99 -24.29
CA GLU A 210 1.43 2.53 -24.20
C GLU A 210 2.11 1.92 -25.44
N ASP A 211 1.75 2.40 -26.65
CA ASP A 211 2.39 2.00 -27.90
C ASP A 211 3.89 2.32 -27.91
N VAL A 212 4.27 3.50 -27.41
CA VAL A 212 5.68 3.93 -27.32
C VAL A 212 6.46 3.14 -26.27
N LEU A 213 5.83 2.74 -25.16
CA LEU A 213 6.44 1.90 -24.13
C LEU A 213 6.59 0.44 -24.59
N GLY A 214 5.72 -0.01 -25.49
CA GLY A 214 5.70 -1.37 -26.00
C GLY A 214 5.37 -2.40 -24.91
N PRO A 215 5.58 -3.71 -25.18
CA PRO A 215 5.21 -4.76 -24.25
C PRO A 215 5.99 -4.67 -22.93
N THR A 216 5.35 -5.08 -21.82
CA THR A 216 6.05 -5.25 -20.54
C THR A 216 7.18 -6.27 -20.71
N PRO A 217 8.40 -5.99 -20.21
CA PRO A 217 9.47 -6.97 -20.23
C PRO A 217 9.04 -8.28 -19.59
N GLU A 218 9.30 -9.41 -20.25
CA GLU A 218 9.01 -10.73 -19.69
C GLU A 218 9.85 -10.93 -18.42
N ALA A 219 9.17 -10.95 -17.27
CA ALA A 219 9.79 -11.40 -16.04
C ALA A 219 9.95 -12.93 -16.12
N PRO A 220 11.13 -13.50 -15.83
CA PRO A 220 11.22 -14.94 -15.63
C PRO A 220 10.21 -15.37 -14.56
N ALA A 221 9.73 -16.63 -14.63
CA ALA A 221 8.72 -17.22 -13.76
C ALA A 221 9.19 -17.40 -12.29
N LEU A 222 9.89 -16.41 -11.74
CA LEU A 222 10.13 -16.19 -10.32
C LEU A 222 8.95 -15.46 -9.66
N ARG A 223 7.87 -15.18 -10.39
CA ARG A 223 6.58 -14.80 -9.81
C ARG A 223 6.04 -15.97 -9.01
N ARG A 224 5.72 -15.77 -7.73
CA ARG A 224 4.88 -16.71 -6.99
C ARG A 224 3.58 -16.95 -7.79
N PRO A 225 3.17 -18.20 -8.04
CA PRO A 225 1.84 -18.48 -8.55
C PRO A 225 0.81 -17.90 -7.57
N GLY A 226 -0.05 -16.99 -8.02
CA GLY A 226 -1.14 -16.42 -7.21
C GLY A 226 -1.04 -14.93 -6.86
N VAL A 227 0.05 -14.23 -7.19
CA VAL A 227 0.12 -12.77 -7.00
C VAL A 227 -0.43 -12.06 -8.24
N ASN A 228 -1.72 -11.73 -8.21
CA ASN A 228 -2.33 -10.79 -9.15
C ASN A 228 -2.06 -9.36 -8.64
N LEU A 229 -1.20 -8.62 -9.34
CA LEU A 229 -0.94 -7.19 -9.10
C LEU A 229 -2.22 -6.33 -9.12
N THR A 230 -3.30 -6.83 -9.75
CA THR A 230 -4.62 -6.19 -9.81
C THR A 230 -5.39 -6.19 -8.48
N ARG A 231 -4.96 -6.91 -7.43
CA ARG A 231 -5.72 -7.00 -6.17
C ARG A 231 -5.10 -6.26 -4.97
N GLU A 232 -3.86 -5.76 -5.06
CA GLU A 232 -3.12 -5.21 -3.90
C GLU A 232 -2.68 -3.74 -4.05
N LEU A 233 -3.52 -2.89 -4.66
CA LEU A 233 -3.40 -1.42 -4.49
C LEU A 233 -4.06 -0.91 -3.20
N GLY A 234 -4.61 -1.80 -2.38
CA GLY A 234 -4.74 -1.59 -0.95
C GLY A 234 -3.66 -2.40 -0.25
N LYS A 235 -2.85 -1.77 0.63
CA LYS A 235 -1.99 -2.50 1.57
C LYS A 235 -2.82 -3.66 2.13
N ARG A 236 -2.42 -4.92 1.90
CA ARG A 236 -3.12 -6.05 2.52
C ARG A 236 -3.01 -5.87 4.03
N VAL A 237 -4.09 -5.39 4.65
CA VAL A 237 -4.21 -5.32 6.10
C VAL A 237 -4.70 -6.69 6.51
N TRP A 238 -3.87 -7.44 7.23
CA TRP A 238 -4.27 -8.74 7.76
C TRP A 238 -5.53 -8.58 8.61
N THR A 239 -6.57 -9.32 8.29
CA THR A 239 -7.80 -9.32 9.11
C THR A 239 -7.66 -10.31 10.25
N ARG A 240 -8.56 -10.23 11.24
CA ARG A 240 -8.63 -11.24 12.31
C ARG A 240 -8.82 -12.64 11.72
N HIS A 241 -9.69 -12.76 10.71
CA HIS A 241 -9.92 -14.01 10.01
C HIS A 241 -8.67 -14.57 9.32
N ASP A 242 -7.84 -13.71 8.72
CA ASP A 242 -6.58 -14.17 8.12
C ASP A 242 -5.60 -14.70 9.18
N VAL A 243 -5.52 -14.02 10.33
CA VAL A 243 -4.66 -14.46 11.44
C VAL A 243 -5.17 -15.78 12.03
N ASP A 244 -6.48 -15.92 12.26
CA ASP A 244 -7.07 -17.17 12.75
C ASP A 244 -6.83 -18.32 11.76
N SER A 245 -6.94 -18.05 10.45
CA SER A 245 -6.62 -19.03 9.40
C SER A 245 -5.15 -19.42 9.43
N ALA A 246 -4.23 -18.46 9.61
CA ALA A 246 -2.81 -18.72 9.74
C ALA A 246 -2.48 -19.54 11.00
N VAL A 247 -3.20 -19.33 12.12
CA VAL A 247 -3.08 -20.15 13.32
C VAL A 247 -3.57 -21.58 13.07
N ALA A 248 -4.68 -21.75 12.35
CA ALA A 248 -5.18 -23.07 11.97
C ALA A 248 -4.18 -23.82 11.07
N GLU A 249 -3.56 -23.13 10.11
CA GLU A 249 -2.48 -23.70 9.31
C GLU A 249 -1.25 -24.04 10.17
N LEU A 250 -0.87 -23.17 11.09
CA LEU A 250 0.24 -23.39 12.00
C LEU A 250 0.00 -24.61 12.89
N ALA A 251 -1.24 -24.89 13.30
CA ALA A 251 -1.58 -26.06 14.10
C ALA A 251 -1.21 -27.38 13.43
N THR A 252 -1.18 -27.41 12.09
CA THR A 252 -0.75 -28.60 11.33
C THR A 252 0.76 -28.84 11.36
N ARG A 253 1.55 -27.80 11.65
CA ARG A 253 3.03 -27.83 11.62
C ARG A 253 3.67 -27.73 13.00
N ASP A 254 3.03 -27.00 13.91
CA ASP A 254 3.53 -26.65 15.23
C ASP A 254 2.34 -26.40 16.17
N ALA A 255 1.70 -27.49 16.60
CA ALA A 255 0.47 -27.45 17.41
C ALA A 255 0.66 -26.71 18.74
N ALA A 256 1.85 -26.79 19.35
CA ALA A 256 2.15 -26.09 20.59
C ALA A 256 2.12 -24.56 20.40
N VAL A 257 2.74 -24.07 19.32
CA VAL A 257 2.71 -22.63 19.03
C VAL A 257 1.31 -22.16 18.66
N ALA A 258 0.58 -22.94 17.85
CA ALA A 258 -0.79 -22.57 17.50
C ALA A 258 -1.69 -22.45 18.73
N GLU A 259 -1.56 -23.39 19.68
CA GLU A 259 -2.28 -23.35 20.95
C GLU A 259 -1.87 -22.14 21.80
N ALA A 260 -0.58 -21.83 21.90
CA ALA A 260 -0.10 -20.64 22.60
C ALA A 260 -0.69 -19.35 22.00
N VAL A 261 -0.70 -19.22 20.66
CA VAL A 261 -1.28 -18.06 19.98
C VAL A 261 -2.79 -17.97 20.20
N ARG A 262 -3.51 -19.10 20.12
CA ARG A 262 -4.95 -19.14 20.40
C ARG A 262 -5.27 -18.59 21.79
N ARG A 263 -4.53 -19.05 22.81
CA ARG A 263 -4.69 -18.58 24.19
C ARG A 263 -4.42 -17.08 24.35
N LEU A 264 -3.39 -16.56 23.67
CA LEU A 264 -3.10 -15.12 23.66
C LEU A 264 -4.22 -14.30 23.01
N LEU A 265 -4.75 -14.76 21.88
CA LEU A 265 -5.84 -14.09 21.17
C LEU A 265 -7.16 -14.15 21.97
N GLU A 266 -7.46 -15.27 22.61
CA GLU A 266 -8.62 -15.42 23.49
C GLU A 266 -8.55 -14.51 24.71
N HIS A 267 -7.36 -14.38 25.31
CA HIS A 267 -7.14 -13.41 26.38
C HIS A 267 -7.39 -11.97 25.92
N ALA A 268 -6.91 -11.62 24.73
CA ALA A 268 -7.13 -10.30 24.14
C ALA A 268 -8.63 -10.04 23.92
N ASP A 269 -9.37 -11.01 23.38
CA ASP A 269 -10.81 -10.91 23.16
C ASP A 269 -11.58 -10.78 24.49
N ALA A 270 -11.23 -11.56 25.50
CA ALA A 270 -11.85 -11.51 26.83
C ALA A 270 -11.71 -10.13 27.51
N HIS A 271 -10.65 -9.40 27.20
CA HIS A 271 -10.37 -8.06 27.72
C HIS A 271 -10.79 -6.93 26.76
N GLY A 272 -11.57 -7.23 25.72
CA GLY A 272 -12.08 -6.25 24.77
C GLY A 272 -11.00 -5.58 23.92
N ALA A 273 -9.87 -6.25 23.71
CA ALA A 273 -8.82 -5.74 22.85
C ALA A 273 -9.34 -5.61 21.41
N SER A 274 -8.90 -4.54 20.79
CA SER A 274 -9.19 -4.25 19.39
C SER A 274 -8.02 -4.70 18.52
N PHE A 275 -8.37 -5.38 17.44
CA PHE A 275 -7.42 -5.96 16.50
C PHE A 275 -7.01 -4.93 15.43
N LYS A 276 -5.70 -4.77 15.20
CA LYS A 276 -5.17 -3.95 14.10
C LYS A 276 -4.18 -4.78 13.28
N GLY A 277 -4.60 -5.15 12.07
CA GLY A 277 -3.78 -5.89 11.12
C GLY A 277 -2.48 -5.20 10.75
N GLY A 278 -1.41 -5.96 10.67
CA GLY A 278 -0.18 -5.54 10.02
C GLY A 278 -0.35 -5.45 8.49
N THR A 279 0.63 -4.83 7.84
CA THR A 279 0.68 -4.72 6.37
C THR A 279 1.89 -5.44 5.78
N GLY A 280 2.57 -6.25 6.60
CA GLY A 280 3.73 -7.03 6.18
C GLY A 280 3.32 -8.25 5.35
N PRO A 281 4.29 -8.96 4.76
CA PRO A 281 4.03 -10.12 3.91
C PRO A 281 3.48 -11.33 4.67
N ASP A 282 3.63 -11.36 5.99
CA ASP A 282 3.19 -12.44 6.87
C ASP A 282 2.06 -11.99 7.82
N PRO A 283 1.14 -12.90 8.18
CA PRO A 283 0.05 -12.61 9.10
C PRO A 283 0.56 -12.01 10.41
N SER A 284 0.11 -10.79 10.69
CA SER A 284 0.56 -10.02 11.85
C SER A 284 -0.52 -9.08 12.33
N ALA A 285 -0.50 -8.76 13.63
CA ALA A 285 -1.48 -7.87 14.24
C ALA A 285 -0.97 -7.24 15.52
N GLY A 286 -1.35 -5.98 15.77
CA GLY A 286 -1.19 -5.32 17.08
C GLY A 286 -2.51 -5.34 17.86
N LEU A 287 -2.45 -5.72 19.13
CA LEU A 287 -3.63 -5.88 20.00
C LEU A 287 -3.73 -4.69 20.96
N HIS A 288 -4.76 -3.85 20.74
CA HIS A 288 -4.93 -2.58 21.45
C HIS A 288 -6.07 -2.65 22.46
N TYR A 289 -5.75 -2.51 23.75
CA TYR A 289 -6.70 -2.63 24.84
C TYR A 289 -7.27 -1.25 25.20
N PRO A 290 -8.57 -1.13 25.52
CA PRO A 290 -9.25 0.16 25.63
C PRO A 290 -8.92 0.96 26.91
N ASN A 291 -8.36 0.33 27.95
CA ASN A 291 -8.29 0.92 29.30
C ASN A 291 -6.92 0.78 30.00
N ILE A 292 -5.81 0.86 29.26
CA ILE A 292 -4.49 0.87 29.90
C ILE A 292 -4.26 2.28 30.44
N SER A 293 -4.51 2.47 31.74
CA SER A 293 -4.49 3.78 32.41
C SER A 293 -5.31 4.85 31.69
N LYS A 294 -6.56 4.50 31.34
CA LYS A 294 -7.53 5.38 30.66
C LYS A 294 -7.21 5.72 29.20
N GLU A 295 -6.20 5.10 28.59
CA GLU A 295 -5.91 5.24 27.17
C GLU A 295 -5.94 3.89 26.44
N ARG A 296 -6.26 3.96 25.14
CA ARG A 296 -6.19 2.81 24.25
C ARG A 296 -4.76 2.60 23.77
N ARG A 297 -4.13 1.49 24.15
CA ARG A 297 -2.71 1.21 23.84
C ARG A 297 -2.49 -0.25 23.45
N SER A 298 -1.45 -0.49 22.64
CA SER A 298 -1.04 -1.84 22.28
C SER A 298 -0.19 -2.43 23.39
N LEU A 299 -0.51 -3.63 23.87
CA LEU A 299 0.37 -4.35 24.81
C LEU A 299 1.38 -5.23 24.07
N TRP A 300 0.97 -5.75 22.93
CA TRP A 300 1.79 -6.67 22.17
C TRP A 300 1.35 -6.74 20.71
N SER A 301 2.27 -7.21 19.88
CA SER A 301 2.03 -7.49 18.47
C SER A 301 2.44 -8.92 18.14
N LEU A 302 1.64 -9.59 17.33
CA LEU A 302 1.85 -10.95 16.85
C LEU A 302 2.46 -10.94 15.44
N TYR A 303 3.41 -11.84 15.20
CA TYR A 303 3.98 -12.10 13.88
C TYR A 303 4.03 -13.61 13.63
N LEU A 304 3.24 -14.10 12.68
CA LEU A 304 3.15 -15.52 12.34
C LEU A 304 3.96 -15.84 11.08
N THR A 305 5.26 -15.55 11.12
CA THR A 305 6.14 -15.97 10.03
C THR A 305 6.30 -17.50 10.06
N PRO A 306 6.28 -18.20 8.91
CA PRO A 306 6.41 -19.66 8.87
C PRO A 306 7.70 -20.16 9.53
N ALA A 307 8.80 -19.40 9.39
CA ALA A 307 10.11 -19.76 9.90
C ALA A 307 10.29 -19.41 11.39
N LYS A 308 9.69 -18.32 11.89
CA LYS A 308 9.96 -17.81 13.25
C LYS A 308 8.75 -17.05 13.80
N PRO A 309 7.70 -17.75 14.26
CA PRO A 309 6.57 -17.08 14.91
C PRO A 309 7.05 -16.38 16.18
N SER A 310 6.63 -15.13 16.38
CA SER A 310 7.10 -14.29 17.48
C SER A 310 6.04 -13.32 17.98
N ILE A 311 6.29 -12.81 19.18
CA ILE A 311 5.51 -11.74 19.82
C ILE A 311 6.44 -10.58 20.15
N ALA A 312 6.06 -9.36 19.77
CA ALA A 312 6.73 -8.15 20.23
C ALA A 312 5.97 -7.55 21.41
N LEU A 313 6.64 -7.36 22.54
CA LEU A 313 6.05 -6.78 23.75
C LEU A 313 6.19 -5.26 23.70
N SER A 314 5.10 -4.54 23.85
CA SER A 314 5.03 -3.08 23.71
C SER A 314 5.35 -2.35 25.01
N ILE A 315 6.43 -2.76 25.68
CA ILE A 315 6.86 -2.22 26.98
C ILE A 315 7.13 -0.72 26.89
N GLY A 316 7.82 -0.29 25.83
CA GLY A 316 8.04 1.13 25.56
C GLY A 316 6.75 1.94 25.50
N SER A 317 5.64 1.37 25.02
CA SER A 317 4.34 2.05 24.97
C SER A 317 3.73 2.27 26.36
N LEU A 318 4.04 1.40 27.33
CA LEU A 318 3.60 1.51 28.72
C LEU A 318 4.36 2.57 29.49
N LEU A 319 5.63 2.79 29.16
CA LEU A 319 6.45 3.84 29.79
C LEU A 319 5.86 5.25 29.57
N TRP A 320 5.25 5.49 28.41
CA TRP A 320 4.58 6.77 28.12
C TRP A 320 3.31 7.00 28.95
N VAL A 321 2.82 5.96 29.61
CA VAL A 321 1.59 5.98 30.38
C VAL A 321 1.91 6.10 31.87
N ASP A 322 2.64 5.12 32.41
CA ASP A 322 3.12 5.11 33.79
C ASP A 322 4.28 4.11 33.91
N GLU A 323 5.43 4.60 34.36
CA GLU A 323 6.62 3.79 34.60
C GLU A 323 6.34 2.63 35.58
N LYS A 324 5.48 2.82 36.58
CA LYS A 324 5.10 1.76 37.52
C LYS A 324 4.34 0.63 36.84
N VAL A 325 3.54 0.93 35.81
CA VAL A 325 2.81 -0.08 35.03
C VAL A 325 3.79 -0.88 34.17
N ALA A 326 4.72 -0.20 33.51
CA ALA A 326 5.75 -0.85 32.70
C ALA A 326 6.68 -1.74 33.54
N ARG A 327 7.09 -1.28 34.74
CA ARG A 327 7.89 -2.09 35.67
C ARG A 327 7.11 -3.28 36.22
N ARG A 328 5.82 -3.11 36.55
CA ARG A 328 4.97 -4.22 37.01
C ARG A 328 4.82 -5.32 35.96
N PHE A 329 4.67 -4.94 34.69
CA PHE A 329 4.69 -5.88 33.58
C PHE A 329 5.99 -6.69 33.57
N LEU A 330 7.15 -6.01 33.60
CA LEU A 330 8.47 -6.66 33.60
C LEU A 330 8.66 -7.59 34.80
N THR A 331 8.37 -7.12 36.02
CA THR A 331 8.46 -7.92 37.24
C THR A 331 7.60 -9.17 37.15
N THR A 332 6.39 -9.08 36.60
CA THR A 332 5.47 -10.23 36.49
C THR A 332 5.94 -11.18 35.40
N ALA A 333 6.34 -10.67 34.24
CA ALA A 333 6.83 -11.47 33.11
C ALA A 333 8.08 -12.28 33.49
N ARG A 334 9.03 -11.68 34.20
CA ARG A 334 10.29 -12.32 34.64
C ARG A 334 10.12 -13.41 35.71
N ARG A 335 8.93 -13.59 36.30
CA ARG A 335 8.69 -14.69 37.25
C ARG A 335 8.79 -16.06 36.59
N THR A 336 8.69 -16.12 35.27
CA THR A 336 8.83 -17.36 34.51
C THR A 336 10.20 -17.43 33.85
N LEU A 337 10.90 -18.54 34.04
CA LEU A 337 12.29 -18.72 33.59
C LEU A 337 12.47 -18.45 32.08
N GLU A 338 11.54 -18.91 31.26
CA GLU A 338 11.58 -18.74 29.81
C GLU A 338 11.44 -17.28 29.37
N LEU A 339 10.58 -16.52 30.07
CA LEU A 339 10.39 -15.10 29.79
C LEU A 339 11.56 -14.28 30.32
N ASP A 340 12.11 -14.62 31.48
CA ASP A 340 13.32 -13.96 32.01
C ASP A 340 14.52 -14.17 31.07
N ALA A 341 14.72 -15.40 30.58
CA ALA A 341 15.74 -15.72 29.59
C ALA A 341 15.50 -14.98 28.26
N ALA A 342 14.24 -14.86 27.82
CA ALA A 342 13.89 -14.11 26.61
C ALA A 342 14.04 -12.59 26.76
N LEU A 343 13.96 -12.08 27.98
CA LEU A 343 14.10 -10.68 28.37
C LEU A 343 15.45 -10.44 29.06
N SER A 344 16.52 -10.99 28.50
CA SER A 344 17.85 -11.02 29.14
C SER A 344 18.49 -9.64 29.38
N GLU A 345 17.98 -8.57 28.75
CA GLU A 345 18.46 -7.21 28.96
C GLU A 345 17.97 -6.64 30.30
N PRO A 346 18.70 -5.72 30.95
CA PRO A 346 18.22 -5.03 32.14
C PRO A 346 16.92 -4.26 31.89
N ASP A 347 16.08 -4.13 32.91
CA ASP A 347 14.78 -3.46 32.81
C ASP A 347 14.86 -2.05 32.22
N GLU A 348 15.88 -1.26 32.60
CA GLU A 348 16.09 0.10 32.06
C GLU A 348 16.27 0.12 30.53
N ALA A 349 16.87 -0.92 29.96
CA ALA A 349 17.03 -1.07 28.52
C ALA A 349 15.72 -1.51 27.86
N LEU A 350 14.99 -2.44 28.49
CA LEU A 350 13.71 -2.95 27.99
C LEU A 350 12.58 -1.91 28.03
N LEU A 351 12.57 -1.04 29.04
CA LEU A 351 11.59 0.05 29.18
C LEU A 351 11.57 1.00 27.98
N ARG A 352 12.66 1.08 27.21
CA ARG A 352 12.78 1.93 26.02
C ARG A 352 12.68 1.17 24.71
N ARG A 353 12.30 -0.11 24.73
CA ARG A 353 12.33 -1.02 23.57
C ARG A 353 11.03 -1.80 23.41
N TYR A 354 10.96 -2.50 22.29
CA TYR A 354 9.90 -3.44 21.92
C TYR A 354 10.52 -4.84 21.75
N PRO A 355 10.88 -5.53 22.86
CA PRO A 355 11.55 -6.82 22.76
C PRO A 355 10.68 -7.82 22.00
N THR A 356 11.29 -8.53 21.06
CA THR A 356 10.61 -9.57 20.27
C THR A 356 11.04 -10.94 20.76
N VAL A 357 10.08 -11.70 21.26
CA VAL A 357 10.27 -13.03 21.83
C VAL A 357 9.76 -14.07 20.84
N ALA A 358 10.56 -15.12 20.59
CA ALA A 358 10.13 -16.24 19.76
C ALA A 358 9.05 -17.05 20.49
N LEU A 359 7.98 -17.44 19.79
CA LEU A 359 6.88 -18.18 20.41
C LEU A 359 7.22 -19.65 20.64
N ARG A 360 8.10 -20.27 19.83
CA ARG A 360 8.46 -21.70 19.99
C ARG A 360 9.01 -22.06 21.37
N PRO A 361 10.01 -21.35 21.91
CA PRO A 361 10.50 -21.62 23.27
C PRO A 361 9.43 -21.44 24.35
N LEU A 362 8.57 -20.42 24.20
CA LEU A 362 7.48 -20.17 25.15
C LEU A 362 6.41 -21.26 25.08
N ALA A 363 6.01 -21.65 23.86
CA ALA A 363 4.98 -22.65 23.63
C ALA A 363 5.39 -24.06 24.09
N ALA A 364 6.70 -24.34 24.18
CA ALA A 364 7.19 -25.60 24.72
C ALA A 364 6.82 -25.82 26.20
N ARG A 365 6.41 -24.77 26.91
CA ARG A 365 6.08 -24.80 28.34
C ARG A 365 4.83 -23.96 28.61
N SER A 366 3.70 -24.59 28.95
CA SER A 366 2.45 -23.85 29.24
C SER A 366 2.66 -22.72 30.25
N ALA A 367 3.47 -22.97 31.29
CA ALA A 367 3.79 -22.00 32.33
C ALA A 367 4.34 -20.66 31.79
N ALA A 368 5.08 -20.67 30.67
CA ALA A 368 5.60 -19.45 30.05
C ALA A 368 4.49 -18.60 29.41
N ILE A 369 3.48 -19.25 28.81
CA ILE A 369 2.29 -18.56 28.32
C ILE A 369 1.42 -18.09 29.48
N ASP A 370 1.25 -18.91 30.52
CA ASP A 370 0.54 -18.52 31.76
C ASP A 370 1.16 -17.28 32.42
N GLY A 371 2.50 -17.25 32.51
CA GLY A 371 3.24 -16.11 33.04
C GLY A 371 3.08 -14.85 32.18
N LEU A 372 3.07 -14.99 30.85
CA LEU A 372 2.87 -13.87 29.93
C LEU A 372 1.45 -13.30 30.04
N LEU A 373 0.43 -14.15 30.12
CA LEU A 373 -0.96 -13.75 30.33
C LEU A 373 -1.12 -13.04 31.69
N SER A 374 -0.52 -13.58 32.74
CA SER A 374 -0.50 -12.94 34.07
C SER A 374 0.16 -11.56 34.05
N ALA A 375 1.21 -11.38 33.25
CA ALA A 375 1.85 -10.08 33.07
C ALA A 375 0.94 -9.08 32.34
N PHE A 376 0.16 -9.51 31.35
CA PHE A 376 -0.86 -8.65 30.73
C PHE A 376 -1.95 -8.27 31.72
N ASP A 377 -2.43 -9.21 32.54
CA ASP A 377 -3.45 -8.94 33.57
C ASP A 377 -2.97 -7.92 34.60
N ALA A 378 -1.70 -8.01 35.02
CA ALA A 378 -1.11 -7.04 35.94
C ALA A 378 -1.13 -5.60 35.40
N VAL A 379 -1.15 -5.42 34.08
CA VAL A 379 -1.26 -4.11 33.42
C VAL A 379 -2.72 -3.69 33.24
N LEU A 380 -3.60 -4.63 32.88
CA LEU A 380 -5.01 -4.35 32.63
C LEU A 380 -5.81 -4.12 33.92
N HIS A 381 -5.36 -4.70 35.03
CA HIS A 381 -6.00 -4.62 36.34
C HIS A 381 -5.02 -4.18 37.45
N PRO A 382 -4.58 -2.90 37.45
CA PRO A 382 -3.54 -2.41 38.36
C PRO A 382 -3.96 -2.36 39.84
N GLY A 383 -5.21 -2.69 40.17
CA GLY A 383 -5.78 -2.69 41.53
C GLY A 383 -5.91 -4.07 42.18
N GLY A 384 -5.46 -5.16 41.54
CA GLY A 384 -5.32 -6.45 42.21
C GLY A 384 -4.09 -6.45 43.11
N GLU A 385 -4.28 -6.53 44.43
CA GLU A 385 -3.23 -6.96 45.34
C GLU A 385 -2.74 -8.34 44.87
N ILE A 386 -1.43 -8.45 44.62
CA ILE A 386 -0.78 -9.74 44.47
C ILE A 386 -0.62 -10.26 45.89
N ASP A 387 -1.66 -10.89 46.42
CA ASP A 387 -1.54 -11.75 47.60
C ASP A 387 -0.70 -12.96 47.21
N GLY A 388 0.44 -13.13 47.88
CA GLY A 388 1.30 -14.30 47.73
C GLY A 388 2.75 -14.02 48.10
N GLU A 389 3.04 -14.13 49.40
CA GLU A 389 4.35 -14.46 49.97
C GLU A 389 5.04 -15.63 49.28
#